data_AF-A0A379GIL7-F1
#
_entry.id   AF-A0A379GIL7-F1
#
_cell.length_a   1.000
_cell.length_b   1.000
_cell.length_c   1.000
_cell.angle_alpha   90.00
_cell.angle_beta   90.00
_cell.angle_gamma   90.00
#
_symmetry.space_group_name_H-M   'P 1'
#
loop_
_entity.id
_entity.type
_entity.pdbx_description
1 polymer ?
#
loop_
_entity_poly.entity_id
_entity_poly.type
_entity_poly.pdbx_seq_one_letter_code
_entity_poly.pdbx_strand_id
1 'polypeptide(L)'
;MKPVSKPASFNQCPFRCISGGGAVLLSLLHIIKKIVHTRGFRPREWRYLWNTQNQLTACFTPKGDCWHYTYDAFGRRLSKTKTVDSDLAHIDPLFPQIKPKITTWRYLWSGDQLIEETPIYADGTLANAQQVQWLYQPGEITPTARYQQGKLHYVVTDHQGTPREIFSEGGQASWAGRLNTWGQMQFWRYRDGKAENDPNYTECPFRFAGQYEDEESGLYYNRFRYYDRETGQYLSPDPIGLLGGLNPYGYVHCPTGWVDPFGLAGGKGNKGELDGSGRPLASPRYSVAFETKIDSKFYPGRSDKVHFQEANRNLHEAMKADPIFAKKLEDMYPGITQGVQPGPRGAYPRRSPLPELTWHHEASQPGVMQLVPIKQHQAPGVVQDFLHPGGKGGMSNW
;
A
#
# COMPACT_ATOMS: atom_id res chain seq x y z
N MET A 1 45.55 -11.93 45.18
CA MET A 1 45.49 -11.72 43.72
C MET A 1 44.28 -10.86 43.39
N LYS A 2 44.37 -10.12 42.29
CA LYS A 2 43.51 -9.04 41.77
C LYS A 2 41.97 -9.29 41.79
N PRO A 3 41.17 -8.20 41.73
CA PRO A 3 39.73 -8.20 42.02
C PRO A 3 38.88 -8.55 40.79
N VAL A 4 37.62 -8.96 41.00
CA VAL A 4 36.58 -8.92 39.97
C VAL A 4 35.40 -8.09 40.47
N SER A 5 34.93 -7.28 39.54
CA SER A 5 34.13 -6.06 39.63
C SER A 5 32.65 -6.24 40.00
N LYS A 6 32.08 -5.12 40.46
CA LYS A 6 30.67 -4.81 40.78
C LYS A 6 29.61 -5.43 39.85
N PRO A 7 28.39 -5.70 40.35
CA PRO A 7 27.22 -5.96 39.51
C PRO A 7 26.73 -4.64 38.87
N ALA A 8 26.50 -4.69 37.56
CA ALA A 8 25.78 -3.63 36.85
C ALA A 8 24.27 -3.78 37.07
N SER A 9 23.64 -2.62 37.19
CA SER A 9 22.27 -2.33 37.54
C SER A 9 21.21 -2.88 36.59
N PHE A 10 20.05 -3.13 37.19
CA PHE A 10 18.74 -3.30 36.58
C PHE A 10 18.45 -2.31 35.44
N ASN A 11 17.93 -2.83 34.33
CA ASN A 11 16.65 -2.39 33.79
C ASN A 11 16.01 -3.56 33.05
N GLN A 12 15.03 -4.16 33.72
CA GLN A 12 14.07 -5.07 33.13
C GLN A 12 13.16 -4.29 32.18
N CYS A 13 12.93 -4.82 30.97
CA CYS A 13 11.68 -4.57 30.26
C CYS A 13 11.18 -5.94 29.76
N PRO A 14 10.05 -6.45 30.29
CA PRO A 14 9.63 -7.84 30.06
C PRO A 14 8.57 -7.90 28.95
N PHE A 15 8.82 -8.60 27.85
CA PHE A 15 7.72 -9.27 27.13
C PHE A 15 8.25 -10.56 26.51
N ARG A 16 8.05 -11.63 27.28
CA ARG A 16 8.18 -13.02 26.84
C ARG A 16 6.77 -13.45 26.43
N CYS A 17 6.50 -13.60 25.13
CA CYS A 17 5.33 -14.32 24.66
C CYS A 17 5.73 -15.75 24.24
N ILE A 18 5.15 -16.70 24.95
CA ILE A 18 5.06 -18.15 24.70
C ILE A 18 3.91 -18.32 23.66
N SER A 19 3.87 -19.15 22.62
CA SER A 19 4.64 -20.29 22.12
C SER A 19 4.40 -20.41 20.61
N GLY A 20 5.45 -20.61 19.81
CA GLY A 20 5.38 -20.81 18.35
C GLY A 20 6.54 -20.08 17.66
N GLY A 21 7.73 -20.67 17.72
CA GLY A 21 8.95 -20.04 17.21
C GLY A 21 8.95 -19.93 15.68
N GLY A 22 8.67 -18.75 15.16
CA GLY A 22 9.03 -18.35 13.80
C GLY A 22 10.37 -17.61 13.82
N ALA A 23 11.29 -18.00 12.94
CA ALA A 23 12.53 -17.26 12.70
C ALA A 23 12.36 -16.39 11.45
N VAL A 24 12.64 -15.09 11.60
CA VAL A 24 12.53 -14.07 10.55
C VAL A 24 13.93 -13.61 10.18
N LEU A 25 14.32 -13.70 8.90
CA LEU A 25 15.57 -13.14 8.40
C LEU A 25 15.27 -11.79 7.70
N LEU A 26 15.99 -10.74 8.07
CA LEU A 26 15.82 -9.38 7.58
C LEU A 26 16.86 -9.07 6.48
N SER A 27 16.45 -8.41 5.39
CA SER A 27 17.38 -7.67 4.52
C SER A 27 17.09 -6.18 4.62
N LEU A 28 18.04 -5.47 5.24
CA LEU A 28 18.15 -4.03 5.49
C LEU A 28 16.96 -3.30 6.14
N LEU A 29 15.70 -3.59 5.79
CA LEU A 29 14.51 -3.10 6.51
C LEU A 29 13.29 -4.05 6.39
N HIS A 30 13.25 -4.99 5.43
CA HIS A 30 12.06 -5.82 5.16
C HIS A 30 12.22 -7.28 5.60
N ILE A 31 11.10 -7.88 6.01
CA ILE A 31 10.98 -9.33 6.16
C ILE A 31 10.98 -9.97 4.76
N ILE A 32 12.02 -10.75 4.45
CA ILE A 32 12.14 -11.49 3.17
C ILE A 32 11.76 -12.95 3.27
N LYS A 33 11.62 -13.47 4.50
CA LYS A 33 11.42 -14.88 4.78
C LYS A 33 10.61 -15.08 6.04
N LYS A 34 9.60 -15.94 5.97
CA LYS A 34 8.82 -16.44 7.12
C LYS A 34 8.91 -17.95 7.17
N ILE A 35 9.23 -18.49 8.35
CA ILE A 35 9.26 -19.94 8.61
C ILE A 35 8.30 -20.25 9.75
N VAL A 36 7.37 -21.17 9.53
CA VAL A 36 6.45 -21.66 10.55
C VAL A 36 6.79 -23.10 10.90
N HIS A 37 7.11 -23.32 12.18
CA HIS A 37 7.35 -24.64 12.74
C HIS A 37 6.09 -25.17 13.41
N THR A 38 5.64 -26.34 12.98
CA THR A 38 4.54 -27.07 13.63
C THR A 38 5.06 -28.44 14.06
N ARG A 39 4.82 -28.82 15.32
CA ARG A 39 5.31 -30.08 15.88
C ARG A 39 4.83 -31.26 15.04
N GLY A 40 5.75 -32.10 14.56
CA GLY A 40 5.43 -33.27 13.73
C GLY A 40 5.32 -33.00 12.23
N PHE A 41 5.49 -31.74 11.79
CA PHE A 41 5.43 -31.37 10.37
C PHE A 41 6.75 -30.76 9.92
N ARG A 42 7.04 -30.88 8.60
CA ARG A 42 8.15 -30.15 8.00
C ARG A 42 7.89 -28.64 8.13
N PRO A 43 8.94 -27.82 8.36
CA PRO A 43 8.78 -26.37 8.41
C PRO A 43 8.16 -25.85 7.11
N ARG A 44 7.20 -24.96 7.23
CA ARG A 44 6.60 -24.25 6.08
C ARG A 44 7.34 -22.94 5.89
N GLU A 45 7.77 -22.67 4.66
CA GLU A 45 8.59 -21.52 4.33
C GLU A 45 7.91 -20.65 3.27
N TRP A 46 7.81 -19.35 3.55
CA TRP A 46 7.45 -18.32 2.58
C TRP A 46 8.66 -17.43 2.31
N ARG A 47 8.79 -16.97 1.06
CA ARG A 47 9.78 -15.96 0.67
C ARG A 47 9.11 -14.79 -0.02
N TYR A 48 9.62 -13.58 0.23
CA TYR A 48 9.03 -12.33 -0.21
C TYR A 48 10.06 -11.50 -0.97
N LEU A 49 9.66 -10.94 -2.12
CA LEU A 49 10.45 -9.96 -2.86
C LEU A 49 9.79 -8.59 -2.78
N TRP A 50 10.60 -7.56 -2.60
CA TRP A 50 10.14 -6.19 -2.40
C TRP A 50 10.79 -5.27 -3.44
N ASN A 51 10.08 -4.23 -3.87
CA ASN A 51 10.69 -3.14 -4.64
C ASN A 51 11.21 -2.02 -3.71
N THR A 52 11.81 -0.99 -4.30
CA THR A 52 12.38 0.15 -3.57
C THR A 52 11.33 1.07 -2.95
N GLN A 53 10.04 0.90 -3.30
CA GLN A 53 8.90 1.61 -2.72
C GLN A 53 8.24 0.84 -1.56
N ASN A 54 8.89 -0.18 -1.01
CA ASN A 54 8.38 -1.05 0.06
C ASN A 54 7.13 -1.85 -0.32
N GLN A 55 6.94 -2.16 -1.60
CA GLN A 55 5.81 -2.94 -2.10
C GLN A 55 6.22 -4.38 -2.36
N LEU A 56 5.38 -5.34 -1.96
CA LEU A 56 5.62 -6.76 -2.20
C LEU A 56 5.43 -7.05 -3.69
N THR A 57 6.47 -7.44 -4.41
CA THR A 57 6.39 -7.76 -5.84
C THR A 57 6.21 -9.23 -6.12
N ALA A 58 6.70 -10.10 -5.23
CA ALA A 58 6.48 -11.54 -5.34
C ALA A 58 6.40 -12.25 -3.99
N CYS A 59 5.63 -13.34 -3.95
CA CYS A 59 5.51 -14.26 -2.83
C CYS A 59 5.68 -15.71 -3.29
N PHE A 60 6.61 -16.43 -2.67
CA PHE A 60 6.81 -17.87 -2.86
C PHE A 60 6.19 -18.61 -1.68
N THR A 61 5.32 -19.57 -1.95
CA THR A 61 4.60 -20.32 -0.91
C THR A 61 5.32 -21.63 -0.56
N PRO A 62 5.03 -22.22 0.62
CA PRO A 62 5.60 -23.52 1.01
C PRO A 62 5.23 -24.67 0.06
N LYS A 63 4.16 -24.52 -0.72
CA LYS A 63 3.72 -25.50 -1.72
C LYS A 63 4.56 -25.47 -3.00
N GLY A 64 5.30 -24.38 -3.24
CA GLY A 64 6.04 -24.15 -4.48
C GLY A 64 5.33 -23.20 -5.46
N ASP A 65 4.20 -22.61 -5.07
CA ASP A 65 3.55 -21.58 -5.88
C ASP A 65 4.36 -20.28 -5.87
N CYS A 66 4.26 -19.51 -6.96
CA CYS A 66 4.81 -18.16 -7.07
C CYS A 66 3.70 -17.19 -7.47
N TRP A 67 3.56 -16.12 -6.70
CA TRP A 67 2.61 -15.05 -6.92
C TRP A 67 3.33 -13.74 -7.18
N HIS A 68 2.87 -12.99 -8.18
CA HIS A 68 3.36 -11.66 -8.53
C HIS A 68 2.28 -10.61 -8.31
N TYR A 69 2.69 -9.43 -7.83
CA TYR A 69 1.79 -8.31 -7.56
C TYR A 69 2.24 -7.07 -8.34
N THR A 70 1.28 -6.28 -8.80
CA THR A 70 1.54 -5.03 -9.52
C THR A 70 0.83 -3.85 -8.84
N TYR A 71 1.34 -2.64 -9.06
CA TYR A 71 0.85 -1.43 -8.40
C TYR A 71 0.81 -0.26 -9.38
N ASP A 72 -0.03 0.72 -9.10
CA ASP A 72 0.02 2.02 -9.77
C ASP A 72 1.01 2.98 -9.09
N ALA A 73 1.14 4.18 -9.66
CA ALA A 73 2.05 5.22 -9.17
C ALA A 73 1.69 5.74 -7.75
N PHE A 74 0.45 5.56 -7.30
CA PHE A 74 -0.01 5.92 -5.96
C PHE A 74 0.20 4.79 -4.94
N GLY A 75 0.66 3.63 -5.41
CA GLY A 75 0.92 2.44 -4.61
C GLY A 75 -0.30 1.58 -4.32
N ARG A 76 -1.38 1.74 -5.08
CA ARG A 76 -2.55 0.86 -5.02
C ARG A 76 -2.28 -0.40 -5.83
N ARG A 77 -2.60 -1.57 -5.27
CA ARG A 77 -2.39 -2.85 -5.94
C ARG A 77 -3.33 -3.00 -7.13
N LEU A 78 -2.79 -3.18 -8.34
CA LEU A 78 -3.55 -3.34 -9.58
C LEU A 78 -3.87 -4.80 -9.89
N SER A 79 -3.01 -5.74 -9.51
CA SER A 79 -3.27 -7.15 -9.68
C SER A 79 -2.48 -8.04 -8.74
N LYS A 80 -2.96 -9.28 -8.61
CA LYS A 80 -2.15 -10.43 -8.19
C LYS A 80 -2.28 -11.57 -9.20
N THR A 81 -1.17 -12.22 -9.51
CA THR A 81 -1.09 -13.28 -10.52
C THR A 81 -0.30 -14.46 -10.00
N LYS A 82 -0.89 -15.65 -10.01
CA LYS A 82 -0.21 -16.92 -9.77
C LYS A 82 0.55 -17.34 -11.03
N THR A 83 1.85 -17.07 -11.05
CA THR A 83 2.72 -17.34 -12.21
C THR A 83 3.29 -18.76 -12.21
N VAL A 84 3.41 -19.38 -11.03
CA VAL A 84 3.77 -20.79 -10.90
C VAL A 84 2.71 -21.45 -10.04
N ASP A 85 2.16 -22.54 -10.56
CA ASP A 85 1.16 -23.35 -9.88
C ASP A 85 1.69 -24.76 -9.69
N SER A 86 2.01 -25.12 -8.45
CA SER A 86 2.61 -26.41 -8.13
C SER A 86 1.66 -27.58 -8.39
N ASP A 87 0.35 -27.35 -8.33
CA ASP A 87 -0.64 -28.40 -8.56
C ASP A 87 -0.74 -28.79 -10.04
N LEU A 88 -0.39 -27.86 -10.95
CA LEU A 88 -0.32 -28.15 -12.39
C LEU A 88 0.96 -28.90 -12.79
N ALA A 89 2.02 -28.82 -11.98
CA ALA A 89 3.30 -29.49 -12.27
C ALA A 89 3.21 -31.03 -12.22
N HIS A 90 2.13 -31.57 -11.65
CA HIS A 90 1.91 -33.01 -11.46
C HIS A 90 0.72 -33.56 -12.25
N ILE A 91 0.15 -32.78 -13.19
CA ILE A 91 -0.94 -33.27 -14.04
C ILE A 91 -0.38 -34.27 -15.05
N ASP A 92 -0.96 -35.47 -15.08
CA ASP A 92 -0.67 -36.48 -16.08
C ASP A 92 -1.06 -35.94 -17.48
N PRO A 93 -0.13 -35.87 -18.44
CA PRO A 93 -0.42 -35.44 -19.80
C PRO A 93 -1.55 -36.24 -20.48
N LEU A 94 -1.82 -37.47 -20.03
CA LEU A 94 -2.89 -38.34 -20.54
C LEU A 94 -4.27 -37.99 -19.96
N PHE A 95 -4.33 -37.23 -18.86
CA PHE A 95 -5.58 -36.80 -18.22
C PHE A 95 -5.53 -35.30 -17.87
N PRO A 96 -5.50 -34.40 -18.86
CA PRO A 96 -5.49 -32.97 -18.61
C PRO A 96 -6.76 -32.54 -17.84
N GLN A 97 -6.60 -31.84 -16.72
CA GLN A 97 -7.75 -31.21 -16.07
C GLN A 97 -8.26 -30.04 -16.91
N ILE A 98 -9.44 -30.21 -17.51
CA ILE A 98 -10.09 -29.26 -18.43
C ILE A 98 -10.99 -28.26 -17.66
N LYS A 99 -10.59 -27.84 -16.46
CA LYS A 99 -11.33 -26.78 -15.75
C LYS A 99 -10.64 -25.45 -15.97
N PRO A 100 -11.35 -24.41 -16.46
CA PRO A 100 -10.77 -23.09 -16.61
C PRO A 100 -10.33 -22.60 -15.22
N LYS A 101 -9.03 -22.34 -15.09
CA LYS A 101 -8.40 -21.99 -13.82
C LYS A 101 -8.15 -20.50 -13.77
N ILE A 102 -8.56 -19.86 -12.67
CA ILE A 102 -8.24 -18.47 -12.42
C ILE A 102 -6.79 -18.39 -11.97
N THR A 103 -6.02 -17.52 -12.63
CA THR A 103 -4.61 -17.29 -12.31
C THR A 103 -4.37 -15.84 -11.88
N THR A 104 -5.24 -14.91 -12.27
CA THR A 104 -5.05 -13.48 -11.99
C THR A 104 -6.31 -12.86 -11.43
N TRP A 105 -6.13 -11.93 -10.49
CA TRP A 105 -7.15 -11.03 -9.99
C TRP A 105 -6.71 -9.60 -10.29
N ARG A 106 -7.55 -8.86 -11.01
CA ARG A 106 -7.34 -7.43 -11.27
C ARG A 106 -8.21 -6.61 -10.33
N TYR A 107 -7.65 -5.52 -9.84
CA TYR A 107 -8.25 -4.64 -8.86
C TYR A 107 -8.54 -3.25 -9.45
N LEU A 108 -9.74 -2.73 -9.20
CA LEU A 108 -10.10 -1.36 -9.54
C LEU A 108 -10.31 -0.53 -8.27
N TRP A 109 -9.84 0.71 -8.32
CA TRP A 109 -9.86 1.63 -7.18
C TRP A 109 -10.62 2.91 -7.52
N SER A 110 -11.39 3.41 -6.55
CA SER A 110 -11.91 4.78 -6.53
C SER A 110 -11.26 5.51 -5.35
N GLY A 111 -10.38 6.47 -5.63
CA GLY A 111 -9.51 7.05 -4.61
C GLY A 111 -8.73 5.94 -3.88
N ASP A 112 -9.01 5.77 -2.59
CA ASP A 112 -8.39 4.78 -1.72
C ASP A 112 -9.25 3.53 -1.44
N GLN A 113 -10.42 3.42 -2.06
CA GLN A 113 -11.35 2.29 -1.89
C GLN A 113 -11.17 1.26 -3.01
N LEU A 114 -11.01 -0.01 -2.65
CA LEU A 114 -11.00 -1.13 -3.59
C LEU A 114 -12.45 -1.43 -4.00
N ILE A 115 -12.87 -0.99 -5.17
CA ILE A 115 -14.28 -1.07 -5.60
C ILE A 115 -14.59 -2.28 -6.47
N GLU A 116 -13.59 -2.92 -7.07
CA GLU A 116 -13.83 -4.09 -7.93
C GLU A 116 -12.67 -5.08 -7.90
N GLU A 117 -13.03 -6.35 -7.96
CA GLU A 117 -12.15 -7.48 -8.21
C GLU A 117 -12.65 -8.26 -9.42
N THR A 118 -11.83 -8.32 -10.46
CA THR A 118 -12.13 -9.07 -11.68
C THR A 118 -11.14 -10.23 -11.82
N PRO A 119 -11.57 -11.48 -11.61
CA PRO A 119 -10.74 -12.64 -11.86
C PRO A 119 -10.55 -12.88 -13.37
N ILE A 120 -9.42 -13.46 -13.73
CA ILE A 120 -9.01 -13.74 -15.11
C ILE A 120 -8.52 -15.19 -15.18
N TYR A 121 -9.03 -15.93 -16.17
CA TYR A 121 -8.63 -17.30 -16.44
C TYR A 121 -7.20 -17.38 -17.00
N ALA A 122 -6.62 -18.58 -16.96
CA ALA A 122 -5.27 -18.85 -17.44
C ALA A 122 -5.05 -18.50 -18.93
N ASP A 123 -6.11 -18.52 -19.74
CA ASP A 123 -6.09 -18.13 -21.16
C ASP A 123 -6.17 -16.60 -21.38
N GLY A 124 -6.25 -15.82 -20.29
CA GLY A 124 -6.34 -14.36 -20.32
C GLY A 124 -7.76 -13.82 -20.43
N THR A 125 -8.79 -14.67 -20.52
CA THR A 125 -10.19 -14.22 -20.60
C THR A 125 -10.72 -13.80 -19.23
N LEU A 126 -11.58 -12.77 -19.21
CA LEU A 126 -12.17 -12.28 -17.96
C LEU A 126 -13.23 -13.24 -17.45
N ALA A 127 -13.14 -13.63 -16.18
CA ALA A 127 -14.15 -14.41 -15.48
C ALA A 127 -15.25 -13.47 -14.95
N ASN A 128 -15.96 -12.77 -15.83
CA ASN A 128 -16.97 -11.76 -15.46
C ASN A 128 -18.04 -12.27 -14.49
N ALA A 129 -18.43 -13.54 -14.61
CA ALA A 129 -19.36 -14.16 -13.67
C ALA A 129 -18.79 -14.21 -12.24
N GLN A 130 -17.48 -14.18 -12.03
CA GLN A 130 -16.86 -14.19 -10.71
C GLN A 130 -16.42 -12.79 -10.25
N GLN A 131 -16.71 -11.75 -11.04
CA GLN A 131 -16.42 -10.36 -10.66
C GLN A 131 -17.16 -10.00 -9.36
N VAL A 132 -16.47 -9.28 -8.48
CA VAL A 132 -17.03 -8.75 -7.23
C VAL A 132 -16.91 -7.24 -7.26
N GLN A 133 -18.02 -6.56 -6.97
CA GLN A 133 -18.04 -5.13 -6.74
C GLN A 133 -18.26 -4.85 -5.26
N TRP A 134 -17.46 -3.95 -4.70
CA TRP A 134 -17.54 -3.52 -3.32
C TRP A 134 -18.09 -2.09 -3.27
N LEU A 135 -19.18 -1.93 -2.54
CA LEU A 135 -19.89 -0.66 -2.41
C LEU A 135 -19.58 -0.04 -1.06
N TYR A 136 -19.19 1.23 -1.08
CA TYR A 136 -18.79 1.98 0.09
C TYR A 136 -19.73 3.15 0.30
N GLN A 137 -19.95 3.51 1.56
CA GLN A 137 -20.46 4.84 1.87
C GLN A 137 -19.38 5.89 1.55
N PRO A 138 -19.77 7.13 1.21
CA PRO A 138 -18.81 8.20 0.99
C PRO A 138 -17.87 8.40 2.20
N GLY A 139 -16.55 8.31 1.97
CA GLY A 139 -15.53 8.52 2.99
C GLY A 139 -15.23 7.32 3.89
N GLU A 140 -15.97 6.21 3.78
CA GLU A 140 -15.72 4.99 4.56
C GLU A 140 -14.58 4.15 3.98
N ILE A 141 -13.89 3.38 4.83
CA ILE A 141 -12.73 2.57 4.40
C ILE A 141 -13.08 1.09 4.29
N THR A 142 -14.18 0.67 4.92
CA THR A 142 -14.71 -0.69 4.82
C THR A 142 -15.95 -0.70 3.93
N PRO A 143 -16.12 -1.69 3.03
CA PRO A 143 -17.32 -1.76 2.22
C PRO A 143 -18.55 -2.02 3.07
N THR A 144 -19.66 -1.39 2.69
CA THR A 144 -20.99 -1.61 3.29
C THR A 144 -21.76 -2.69 2.55
N ALA A 145 -21.45 -2.92 1.27
CA ALA A 145 -22.11 -3.97 0.50
C ALA A 145 -21.18 -4.59 -0.55
N ARG A 146 -21.60 -5.76 -1.03
CA ARG A 146 -20.93 -6.57 -2.03
C ARG A 146 -21.95 -6.98 -3.09
N TYR A 147 -21.64 -6.71 -4.34
CA TYR A 147 -22.46 -7.12 -5.47
C TYR A 147 -21.70 -8.12 -6.35
N GLN A 148 -22.34 -9.25 -6.65
CA GLN A 148 -21.79 -10.29 -7.52
C GLN A 148 -22.93 -11.06 -8.18
N GLN A 149 -22.84 -11.31 -9.50
CA GLN A 149 -23.81 -12.11 -10.26
C GLN A 149 -25.28 -11.68 -10.06
N GLY A 150 -25.56 -10.38 -10.00
CA GLY A 150 -26.94 -9.90 -9.80
C GLY A 150 -27.45 -10.01 -8.37
N LYS A 151 -26.63 -10.43 -7.41
CA LYS A 151 -27.00 -10.57 -6.00
C LYS A 151 -26.29 -9.52 -5.16
N LEU A 152 -27.08 -8.77 -4.38
CA LEU A 152 -26.55 -7.83 -3.41
C LEU A 152 -26.39 -8.50 -2.04
N HIS A 153 -25.30 -8.20 -1.36
CA HIS A 153 -25.04 -8.64 0.00
C HIS A 153 -24.60 -7.46 0.86
N TYR A 154 -25.07 -7.42 2.11
CA TYR A 154 -24.81 -6.34 3.04
C TYR A 154 -23.75 -6.76 4.05
N VAL A 155 -22.73 -5.93 4.22
CA VAL A 155 -21.62 -6.14 5.14
C VAL A 155 -21.95 -5.40 6.44
N VAL A 156 -21.92 -6.14 7.55
CA VAL A 156 -22.06 -5.58 8.91
C VAL A 156 -20.69 -5.56 9.56
N THR A 157 -20.31 -4.40 10.10
CA THR A 157 -19.02 -4.17 10.74
C THR A 157 -19.16 -4.01 12.25
N ASP A 158 -18.07 -4.20 12.98
CA ASP A 158 -17.98 -3.75 14.37
C ASP A 158 -17.65 -2.25 14.48
N HIS A 159 -17.48 -1.76 15.71
CA HIS A 159 -17.21 -0.35 16.00
C HIS A 159 -15.86 0.16 15.46
N GLN A 160 -14.98 -0.72 14.96
CA GLN A 160 -13.72 -0.36 14.31
C GLN A 160 -13.80 -0.48 12.78
N GLY A 161 -14.96 -0.81 12.23
CA GLY A 161 -15.10 -1.06 10.80
C GLY A 161 -14.59 -2.44 10.37
N THR A 162 -14.37 -3.39 11.29
CA THR A 162 -14.00 -4.77 10.93
C THR A 162 -15.26 -5.53 10.50
N PRO A 163 -15.31 -6.15 9.31
CA PRO A 163 -16.45 -6.99 8.92
C PRO A 163 -16.69 -8.14 9.88
N ARG A 164 -17.94 -8.32 10.28
CA ARG A 164 -18.40 -9.37 11.19
C ARG A 164 -19.32 -10.35 10.50
N GLU A 165 -20.20 -9.87 9.66
CA GLU A 165 -21.26 -10.65 9.03
C GLU A 165 -21.52 -10.13 7.63
N ILE A 166 -21.91 -11.04 6.72
CA ILE A 166 -22.46 -10.69 5.41
C ILE A 166 -23.84 -11.33 5.30
N PHE A 167 -24.83 -10.53 4.92
CA PHE A 167 -26.20 -10.97 4.73
C PHE A 167 -26.62 -10.86 3.26
N SER A 168 -27.39 -11.82 2.77
CA SER A 168 -28.10 -11.70 1.50
C SER A 168 -29.26 -10.70 1.60
N GLU A 169 -29.83 -10.30 0.46
CA GLU A 169 -31.05 -9.47 0.40
C GLU A 169 -32.25 -10.06 1.18
N GLY A 170 -32.30 -11.38 1.32
CA GLY A 170 -33.32 -12.07 2.12
C GLY A 170 -33.05 -12.09 3.63
N GLY A 171 -32.00 -11.41 4.11
CA GLY A 171 -31.62 -11.37 5.52
C GLY A 171 -30.94 -12.65 6.03
N GLN A 172 -30.49 -13.53 5.14
CA GLN A 172 -29.77 -14.75 5.52
C GLN A 172 -28.27 -14.47 5.59
N ALA A 173 -27.62 -14.85 6.70
CA ALA A 173 -26.17 -14.75 6.81
C ALA A 173 -25.51 -15.71 5.82
N SER A 174 -24.68 -15.19 4.91
CA SER A 174 -23.85 -15.93 3.96
C SER A 174 -22.39 -16.07 4.41
N TRP A 175 -21.98 -15.29 5.40
CA TRP A 175 -20.67 -15.33 6.04
C TRP A 175 -20.74 -14.72 7.45
N ALA A 176 -19.99 -15.27 8.40
CA ALA A 176 -19.71 -14.59 9.66
C ALA A 176 -18.30 -14.90 10.19
N GLY A 177 -17.60 -13.88 10.65
CA GLY A 177 -16.23 -13.95 11.13
C GLY A 177 -15.99 -13.10 12.38
N ARG A 178 -15.09 -13.57 13.24
CA ARG A 178 -14.56 -12.78 14.36
C ARG A 178 -13.05 -12.90 14.41
N LEU A 179 -12.39 -11.76 14.37
CA LEU A 179 -10.94 -11.68 14.59
C LEU A 179 -10.61 -11.70 16.08
N ASN A 180 -9.44 -12.25 16.42
CA ASN A 180 -8.81 -12.04 17.72
C ASN A 180 -8.15 -10.65 17.79
N THR A 181 -7.50 -10.34 18.91
CA THR A 181 -6.83 -9.06 19.15
C THR A 181 -5.79 -8.67 18.09
N TRP A 182 -5.20 -9.66 17.41
CA TRP A 182 -4.14 -9.47 16.41
C TRP A 182 -4.62 -9.73 14.98
N GLY A 183 -5.93 -9.78 14.76
CA GLY A 183 -6.49 -9.90 13.41
C GLY A 183 -6.58 -11.34 12.90
N GLN A 184 -6.21 -12.36 13.67
CA GLN A 184 -6.40 -13.75 13.26
C GLN A 184 -7.87 -14.16 13.39
N MET A 185 -8.42 -14.78 12.33
CA MET A 185 -9.78 -15.31 12.34
C MET A 185 -9.91 -16.40 13.42
N GLN A 186 -10.76 -16.15 14.42
CA GLN A 186 -10.93 -17.00 15.61
C GLN A 186 -12.23 -17.79 15.58
N PHE A 187 -13.29 -17.19 15.04
CA PHE A 187 -14.56 -17.85 14.79
C PHE A 187 -14.92 -17.64 13.32
N TRP A 188 -15.34 -18.73 12.68
CA TRP A 188 -15.72 -18.74 11.28
C TRP A 188 -17.01 -19.52 11.12
N ARG A 189 -18.14 -18.81 11.11
CA ARG A 189 -19.44 -19.41 10.80
C ARG A 189 -19.56 -19.43 9.28
N TYR A 190 -19.28 -20.60 8.69
CA TYR A 190 -19.81 -21.17 7.43
C TYR A 190 -18.93 -22.28 6.85
N ARG A 191 -17.76 -22.59 7.43
CA ARG A 191 -16.92 -23.73 6.98
C ARG A 191 -17.25 -25.06 7.66
N ASP A 192 -17.76 -25.03 8.90
CA ASP A 192 -18.10 -26.26 9.62
C ASP A 192 -19.45 -26.81 9.13
N GLY A 193 -19.40 -27.92 8.40
CA GLY A 193 -20.59 -28.71 8.00
C GLY A 193 -21.21 -28.34 6.65
N LYS A 194 -20.58 -27.46 5.85
CA LYS A 194 -21.04 -27.10 4.49
C LYS A 194 -19.95 -27.33 3.44
N ALA A 195 -20.37 -27.70 2.22
CA ALA A 195 -19.46 -27.99 1.13
C ALA A 195 -18.73 -26.72 0.65
N GLU A 196 -17.48 -26.87 0.20
CA GLU A 196 -16.63 -25.77 -0.31
C GLU A 196 -17.25 -25.02 -1.50
N ASN A 197 -18.25 -25.62 -2.15
CA ASN A 197 -19.02 -25.07 -3.25
C ASN A 197 -20.47 -24.70 -2.85
N ASP A 198 -20.78 -24.43 -1.58
CA ASP A 198 -22.12 -23.95 -1.18
C ASP A 198 -22.43 -22.65 -1.95
N PRO A 199 -23.45 -22.62 -2.82
CA PRO A 199 -23.80 -21.43 -3.60
C PRO A 199 -24.32 -20.27 -2.73
N ASN A 200 -24.58 -20.50 -1.44
CA ASN A 200 -24.98 -19.48 -0.49
C ASN A 200 -23.80 -18.91 0.32
N TYR A 201 -22.59 -19.46 0.14
CA TYR A 201 -21.40 -18.94 0.80
C TYR A 201 -20.87 -17.70 0.08
N THR A 202 -20.41 -16.72 0.84
CA THR A 202 -19.78 -15.50 0.31
C THR A 202 -18.48 -15.24 1.05
N GLU A 203 -17.34 -15.31 0.35
CA GLU A 203 -16.06 -14.98 0.96
C GLU A 203 -15.96 -13.48 1.26
N CYS A 204 -15.37 -13.15 2.41
CA CYS A 204 -15.02 -11.77 2.79
C CYS A 204 -13.50 -11.69 2.97
N PRO A 205 -12.76 -11.02 2.08
CA PRO A 205 -11.30 -10.89 2.21
C PRO A 205 -10.88 -9.80 3.21
N PHE A 206 -11.78 -8.89 3.58
CA PHE A 206 -11.46 -7.76 4.45
C PHE A 206 -11.26 -8.17 5.91
N ARG A 207 -10.33 -7.50 6.60
CA ARG A 207 -9.96 -7.77 8.00
C ARG A 207 -10.17 -6.52 8.85
N PHE A 208 -9.16 -6.05 9.59
CA PHE A 208 -9.27 -4.72 10.18
C PHE A 208 -9.51 -3.66 9.09
N ALA A 209 -10.02 -2.48 9.46
CA ALA A 209 -10.28 -1.42 8.49
C ALA A 209 -9.05 -1.17 7.60
N GLY A 210 -9.27 -1.16 6.27
CA GLY A 210 -8.22 -0.99 5.26
C GLY A 210 -7.44 -2.25 4.86
N GLN A 211 -7.62 -3.36 5.57
CA GLN A 211 -6.86 -4.60 5.35
C GLN A 211 -7.60 -5.58 4.43
N TYR A 212 -6.85 -6.17 3.50
CA TYR A 212 -7.29 -7.22 2.58
C TYR A 212 -6.42 -8.48 2.76
N GLU A 213 -7.00 -9.65 3.04
CA GLU A 213 -6.26 -10.91 3.20
C GLU A 213 -5.84 -11.52 1.86
N ASP A 214 -4.54 -11.78 1.71
CA ASP A 214 -3.98 -12.60 0.65
C ASP A 214 -3.75 -14.02 1.18
N GLU A 215 -4.69 -14.92 0.88
CA GLU A 215 -4.68 -16.31 1.35
C GLU A 215 -3.35 -17.03 1.05
N GLU A 216 -2.77 -16.77 -0.13
CA GLU A 216 -1.52 -17.39 -0.58
C GLU A 216 -0.33 -17.12 0.36
N SER A 217 -0.32 -15.94 0.98
CA SER A 217 0.75 -15.47 1.85
C SER A 217 0.38 -15.53 3.33
N GLY A 218 -0.92 -15.53 3.63
CA GLY A 218 -1.46 -15.32 4.98
C GLY A 218 -1.27 -13.89 5.50
N LEU A 219 -0.79 -12.96 4.66
CA LEU A 219 -0.57 -11.56 5.00
C LEU A 219 -1.80 -10.72 4.65
N TYR A 220 -1.94 -9.61 5.35
CA TYR A 220 -2.98 -8.63 5.13
C TYR A 220 -2.36 -7.42 4.41
N TYR A 221 -2.70 -7.26 3.12
CA TYR A 221 -2.36 -6.07 2.36
C TYR A 221 -3.09 -4.87 2.99
N ASN A 222 -2.32 -3.88 3.42
CA ASN A 222 -2.83 -2.66 4.03
C ASN A 222 -2.13 -1.45 3.39
N ARG A 223 -2.46 -1.23 2.11
CA ARG A 223 -1.96 -0.14 1.26
C ARG A 223 -0.44 -0.01 1.24
N PHE A 224 0.13 0.74 2.17
CA PHE A 224 1.57 1.02 2.22
C PHE A 224 2.38 -0.06 2.95
N ARG A 225 1.71 -0.98 3.66
CA ARG A 225 2.39 -2.06 4.40
C ARG A 225 1.64 -3.40 4.31
N TYR A 226 2.33 -4.47 4.67
CA TYR A 226 1.78 -5.82 4.80
C TYR A 226 1.82 -6.25 6.26
N TYR A 227 0.68 -6.63 6.80
CA TYR A 227 0.52 -7.03 8.19
C TYR A 227 0.47 -8.56 8.31
N ASP A 228 1.22 -9.12 9.25
CA ASP A 228 1.17 -10.53 9.60
C ASP A 228 0.35 -10.73 10.87
N ARG A 229 -0.80 -11.40 10.72
CA ARG A 229 -1.71 -11.73 11.83
C ARG A 229 -1.10 -12.67 12.87
N GLU A 230 -0.09 -13.46 12.50
CA GLU A 230 0.52 -14.43 13.42
C GLU A 230 1.50 -13.73 14.38
N THR A 231 2.21 -12.71 13.90
CA THR A 231 3.15 -11.93 14.72
C THR A 231 2.53 -10.66 15.30
N GLY A 232 1.42 -10.19 14.73
CA GLY A 232 0.75 -8.96 15.14
C GLY A 232 1.45 -7.69 14.67
N GLN A 233 2.23 -7.77 13.59
CA GLN A 233 3.14 -6.71 13.15
C GLN A 233 3.19 -6.56 11.63
N TYR A 234 3.63 -5.40 11.16
CA TYR A 234 3.96 -5.19 9.75
C TYR A 234 5.30 -5.83 9.37
N LEU A 235 5.45 -6.19 8.09
CA LEU A 235 6.69 -6.75 7.52
C LEU A 235 7.75 -5.71 7.16
N SER A 236 7.37 -4.43 7.21
CA SER A 236 8.23 -3.28 6.90
C SER A 236 8.09 -2.20 7.98
N PRO A 237 9.16 -1.43 8.24
CA PRO A 237 9.10 -0.24 9.05
C PRO A 237 8.08 0.73 8.50
N ASP A 238 7.45 1.48 9.39
CA ASP A 238 6.53 2.54 9.01
C ASP A 238 7.20 3.51 8.03
N PRO A 239 6.65 3.70 6.82
CA PRO A 239 7.15 4.66 5.87
C PRO A 239 7.20 6.10 6.40
N ILE A 240 6.41 6.43 7.42
CA ILE A 240 6.46 7.75 8.10
C ILE A 240 7.42 7.78 9.31
N GLY A 241 8.20 6.72 9.52
CA GLY A 241 9.22 6.65 10.57
C GLY A 241 8.63 6.66 11.97
N LEU A 242 9.29 7.36 12.90
CA LEU A 242 8.87 7.41 14.31
C LEU A 242 7.53 8.12 14.55
N LEU A 243 6.97 8.80 13.54
CA LEU A 243 5.62 9.36 13.60
C LEU A 243 4.54 8.28 13.64
N GLY A 244 4.82 7.10 13.08
CA GLY A 244 4.00 5.89 13.24
C GLY A 244 4.03 5.32 14.67
N GLY A 245 4.97 5.80 15.49
CA GLY A 245 5.19 5.35 16.86
C GLY A 245 6.61 4.80 17.07
N LEU A 246 6.90 4.48 18.34
CA LEU A 246 8.23 4.01 18.74
C LEU A 246 8.55 2.59 18.23
N ASN A 247 7.52 1.80 17.90
CA ASN A 247 7.68 0.51 17.25
C ASN A 247 7.45 0.68 15.74
N PRO A 248 8.51 0.70 14.91
CA PRO A 248 8.36 0.92 13.47
C PRO A 248 7.60 -0.21 12.76
N TYR A 249 7.52 -1.40 13.34
CA TYR A 249 6.78 -2.55 12.78
C TYR A 249 5.40 -2.73 13.44
N GLY A 250 5.04 -1.87 14.40
CA GLY A 250 3.78 -1.99 15.12
C GLY A 250 2.57 -1.64 14.26
N TYR A 251 1.44 -2.29 14.54
CA TYR A 251 0.14 -1.93 13.95
C TYR A 251 -0.39 -0.62 14.54
N VAL A 252 -1.03 -0.69 15.72
CA VAL A 252 -1.47 0.46 16.50
C VAL A 252 -1.17 0.20 17.98
N HIS A 253 -1.11 1.26 18.78
CA HIS A 253 -0.87 1.13 20.22
C HIS A 253 -2.02 0.43 20.96
N CYS A 254 -3.27 0.64 20.53
CA CYS A 254 -4.46 0.08 21.18
C CYS A 254 -5.46 -0.46 20.14
N PRO A 255 -5.33 -1.73 19.71
CA PRO A 255 -6.11 -2.30 18.60
C PRO A 255 -7.60 -2.48 18.90
N THR A 256 -8.04 -2.21 20.14
CA THR A 256 -9.46 -2.27 20.52
C THR A 256 -10.23 -0.98 20.26
N GLY A 257 -9.54 0.16 20.07
CA GLY A 257 -10.18 1.45 19.82
C GLY A 257 -9.50 2.29 18.73
N TRP A 258 -8.45 1.78 18.11
CA TRP A 258 -7.67 2.46 17.11
C TRP A 258 -7.50 1.55 15.90
N VAL A 259 -7.47 2.17 14.72
CA VAL A 259 -7.27 1.51 13.43
C VAL A 259 -6.13 2.17 12.69
N ASP A 260 -5.46 1.40 11.83
CA ASP A 260 -4.54 1.91 10.82
C ASP A 260 -5.07 1.57 9.41
N PRO A 261 -5.88 2.45 8.81
CA PRO A 261 -6.55 2.15 7.54
C PRO A 261 -5.66 2.17 6.30
N PHE A 262 -4.44 2.69 6.42
CA PHE A 262 -3.51 2.82 5.30
C PHE A 262 -2.16 2.14 5.56
N GLY A 263 -1.92 1.65 6.77
CA GLY A 263 -0.59 1.26 7.17
C GLY A 263 0.31 2.46 7.43
N LEU A 264 -0.19 3.58 7.97
CA LEU A 264 0.57 4.80 8.29
C LEU A 264 0.07 5.52 9.58
N ALA A 265 -0.75 4.89 10.41
CA ALA A 265 -1.32 5.54 11.59
C ALA A 265 -0.48 5.29 12.86
N GLY A 266 -0.12 6.37 13.56
CA GLY A 266 0.62 6.34 14.82
C GLY A 266 -0.15 6.86 16.05
N GLY A 267 0.43 6.58 17.22
CA GLY A 267 0.08 7.12 18.55
C GLY A 267 -0.49 8.54 18.61
N LYS A 268 -1.79 8.69 18.95
CA LYS A 268 -2.59 9.89 19.23
C LYS A 268 -2.66 10.85 18.05
N GLY A 269 -3.69 10.65 17.24
CA GLY A 269 -4.34 11.74 16.52
C GLY A 269 -3.61 12.23 15.28
N ASN A 270 -3.52 11.39 14.24
CA ASN A 270 -3.37 11.93 12.89
C ASN A 270 -4.74 12.24 12.30
N LYS A 271 -5.40 13.27 12.85
CA LYS A 271 -6.29 14.14 12.07
C LYS A 271 -5.44 15.15 11.27
N GLY A 272 -4.35 14.69 10.66
CA GLY A 272 -3.53 15.54 9.80
C GLY A 272 -4.21 15.69 8.45
N GLU A 273 -4.19 16.89 7.86
CA GLU A 273 -4.55 17.05 6.45
C GLU A 273 -3.73 16.06 5.61
N LEU A 274 -4.38 15.47 4.60
CA LEU A 274 -3.74 14.63 3.60
C LEU A 274 -3.36 15.49 2.39
N ASP A 275 -2.32 15.11 1.66
CA ASP A 275 -2.03 15.68 0.35
C ASP A 275 -2.98 15.12 -0.73
N GLY A 276 -2.88 15.62 -1.96
CA GLY A 276 -3.66 15.13 -3.11
C GLY A 276 -3.39 13.67 -3.51
N SER A 277 -2.43 13.00 -2.87
CA SER A 277 -2.12 11.57 -3.02
C SER A 277 -2.58 10.71 -1.81
N GLY A 278 -3.22 11.32 -0.81
CA GLY A 278 -3.67 10.64 0.42
C GLY A 278 -2.59 10.48 1.49
N ARG A 279 -1.41 11.10 1.34
CA ARG A 279 -0.32 11.02 2.33
C ARG A 279 -0.47 12.07 3.44
N PRO A 280 -0.21 11.74 4.71
CA PRO A 280 -0.23 12.73 5.80
C PRO A 280 0.80 13.85 5.57
N LEU A 281 0.39 15.11 5.74
CA LEU A 281 1.30 16.27 5.66
C LEU A 281 2.45 16.25 6.68
N ALA A 282 2.42 15.39 7.71
CA ALA A 282 3.51 15.22 8.67
C ALA A 282 4.60 14.23 8.22
N SER A 283 4.39 13.47 7.14
CA SER A 283 5.30 12.40 6.67
C SER A 283 6.71 12.92 6.33
N PRO A 284 7.84 12.34 6.77
CA PRO A 284 9.18 12.72 6.28
C PRO A 284 9.38 12.54 4.76
N ARG A 285 8.47 11.84 4.07
CA ARG A 285 8.45 11.65 2.62
C ARG A 285 7.32 12.47 1.99
N TYR A 286 7.63 13.20 0.92
CA TYR A 286 6.68 13.99 0.14
C TYR A 286 6.42 13.36 -1.24
N SER A 287 5.38 13.84 -1.91
CA SER A 287 4.96 13.39 -3.23
C SER A 287 5.63 14.24 -4.30
N VAL A 288 6.20 13.56 -5.31
CA VAL A 288 6.80 14.21 -6.49
C VAL A 288 5.96 13.80 -7.70
N ALA A 289 5.23 14.76 -8.27
CA ALA A 289 4.42 14.55 -9.46
C ALA A 289 5.29 14.42 -10.72
N PHE A 290 6.43 15.13 -10.74
CA PHE A 290 7.39 15.08 -11.83
C PHE A 290 8.76 15.60 -11.35
N GLU A 291 9.85 15.00 -11.83
CA GLU A 291 11.22 15.43 -11.54
C GLU A 291 11.96 15.72 -12.85
N THR A 292 12.77 16.75 -12.86
CA THR A 292 13.57 17.10 -14.03
C THR A 292 14.89 17.75 -13.64
N LYS A 293 15.91 17.57 -14.50
CA LYS A 293 17.19 18.26 -14.36
C LYS A 293 17.26 19.44 -15.32
N ILE A 294 17.52 20.63 -14.79
CA ILE A 294 17.79 21.83 -15.59
C ILE A 294 19.29 21.92 -15.93
N ASP A 295 19.61 22.60 -17.05
CA ASP A 295 20.97 22.76 -17.54
C ASP A 295 21.79 23.67 -16.61
N SER A 296 23.05 23.30 -16.37
CA SER A 296 24.02 24.06 -15.56
C SER A 296 24.22 25.51 -16.01
N LYS A 297 23.91 25.90 -17.25
CA LYS A 297 23.94 27.34 -17.62
C LYS A 297 22.91 28.19 -16.88
N PHE A 298 21.91 27.56 -16.26
CA PHE A 298 20.88 28.21 -15.48
C PHE A 298 21.19 28.24 -13.98
N TYR A 299 22.34 27.70 -13.52
CA TYR A 299 22.80 27.82 -12.13
C TYR A 299 24.35 27.76 -12.05
N PRO A 300 25.03 28.60 -11.26
CA PRO A 300 24.49 29.30 -10.10
C PRO A 300 24.05 30.75 -10.31
N GLY A 301 23.24 31.27 -9.37
CA GLY A 301 22.92 32.70 -9.27
C GLY A 301 21.82 33.21 -10.22
N ARG A 302 20.96 32.34 -10.74
CA ARG A 302 19.73 32.75 -11.45
C ARG A 302 18.55 32.76 -10.48
N SER A 303 17.47 33.47 -10.84
CA SER A 303 16.25 33.52 -10.01
C SER A 303 15.45 32.22 -10.08
N ASP A 304 14.69 31.91 -9.03
CA ASP A 304 13.63 30.90 -8.98
C ASP A 304 12.72 30.93 -10.23
N LYS A 305 12.32 32.11 -10.68
CA LYS A 305 11.49 32.33 -11.87
C LYS A 305 12.12 31.82 -13.17
N VAL A 306 13.45 31.75 -13.26
CA VAL A 306 14.16 31.16 -14.41
C VAL A 306 14.16 29.64 -14.27
N HIS A 307 14.43 29.11 -13.08
CA HIS A 307 14.39 27.66 -12.83
C HIS A 307 13.00 27.09 -13.09
N PHE A 308 11.94 27.76 -12.65
CA PHE A 308 10.55 27.34 -12.87
C PHE A 308 10.18 27.38 -14.35
N GLN A 309 10.69 28.37 -15.09
CA GLN A 309 10.49 28.45 -16.54
C GLN A 309 11.09 27.25 -17.27
N GLU A 310 12.32 26.88 -16.91
CA GLU A 310 13.02 25.73 -17.48
C GLU A 310 12.38 24.40 -17.08
N ALA A 311 11.96 24.27 -15.82
CA ALA A 311 11.25 23.09 -15.33
C ALA A 311 9.88 22.90 -16.02
N ASN A 312 9.12 23.99 -16.21
CA ASN A 312 7.86 23.96 -16.97
C ASN A 312 8.08 23.59 -18.44
N ARG A 313 9.15 24.07 -19.08
CA ARG A 313 9.51 23.63 -20.43
C ARG A 313 9.74 22.12 -20.45
N ASN A 314 10.56 21.60 -19.54
CA ASN A 314 10.87 20.18 -19.50
C ASN A 314 9.62 19.32 -19.26
N LEU A 315 8.72 19.75 -18.36
CA LEU A 315 7.45 19.07 -18.13
C LEU A 315 6.55 19.11 -19.38
N HIS A 316 6.41 20.27 -20.04
CA HIS A 316 5.64 20.39 -21.28
C HIS A 316 6.17 19.44 -22.38
N GLU A 317 7.49 19.41 -22.59
CA GLU A 317 8.07 18.51 -23.60
C GLU A 317 7.89 17.03 -23.23
N ALA A 318 7.97 16.67 -21.94
CA ALA A 318 7.68 15.32 -21.47
C ALA A 318 6.22 14.92 -21.72
N MET A 319 5.26 15.82 -21.44
CA MET A 319 3.83 15.60 -21.72
C MET A 319 3.56 15.49 -23.22
N LYS A 320 4.26 16.25 -24.05
CA LYS A 320 4.14 16.17 -25.51
C LYS A 320 4.70 14.85 -26.06
N ALA A 321 5.78 14.34 -25.47
CA ALA A 321 6.41 13.10 -25.87
C ALA A 321 5.61 11.85 -25.46
N ASP A 322 4.89 11.91 -24.33
CA ASP A 322 4.08 10.81 -23.81
C ASP A 322 2.63 11.27 -23.52
N PRO A 323 1.69 11.06 -24.46
CA PRO A 323 0.28 11.41 -24.28
C PRO A 323 -0.43 10.63 -23.16
N ILE A 324 0.04 9.43 -22.81
CA ILE A 324 -0.54 8.63 -21.71
C ILE A 324 -0.13 9.26 -20.38
N PHE A 325 1.14 9.63 -20.25
CA PHE A 325 1.64 10.38 -19.11
C PHE A 325 0.90 11.72 -18.97
N ALA A 326 0.76 12.48 -20.06
CA ALA A 326 0.03 13.75 -20.06
C ALA A 326 -1.40 13.58 -19.56
N LYS A 327 -2.14 12.58 -20.07
CA LYS A 327 -3.50 12.30 -19.64
C LYS A 327 -3.57 11.94 -18.15
N LYS A 328 -2.69 11.06 -17.66
CA LYS A 328 -2.65 10.68 -16.24
C LYS A 328 -2.37 11.88 -15.34
N LEU A 329 -1.49 12.77 -15.77
CA LEU A 329 -1.14 13.95 -15.00
C LEU A 329 -2.28 14.98 -15.00
N GLU A 330 -3.00 15.13 -16.12
CA GLU A 330 -4.21 15.94 -16.22
C GLU A 330 -5.36 15.39 -15.38
N ASP A 331 -5.55 14.06 -15.35
CA ASP A 331 -6.55 13.41 -14.49
C ASP A 331 -6.24 13.62 -13.00
N MET A 332 -4.95 13.69 -12.64
CA MET A 332 -4.48 13.91 -11.26
C MET A 332 -4.53 15.38 -10.85
N TYR A 333 -4.18 16.27 -11.77
CA TYR A 333 -4.11 17.72 -11.56
C TYR A 333 -4.79 18.45 -12.72
N PRO A 334 -6.13 18.57 -12.70
CA PRO A 334 -6.88 19.18 -13.79
C PRO A 334 -6.40 20.60 -14.11
N GLY A 335 -6.11 20.86 -15.38
CA GLY A 335 -5.56 22.14 -15.86
C GLY A 335 -4.04 22.20 -15.93
N ILE A 336 -3.31 21.17 -15.50
CA ILE A 336 -1.84 21.18 -15.50
C ILE A 336 -1.27 21.30 -16.91
N THR A 337 -1.91 20.69 -17.91
CA THR A 337 -1.52 20.81 -19.32
C THR A 337 -1.53 22.27 -19.77
N GLN A 338 -2.58 23.03 -19.42
CA GLN A 338 -2.67 24.45 -19.71
C GLN A 338 -1.63 25.25 -18.90
N GLY A 339 -1.39 24.85 -17.66
CA GLY A 339 -0.45 25.50 -16.73
C GLY A 339 1.01 25.51 -17.20
N VAL A 340 1.41 24.58 -18.06
CA VAL A 340 2.78 24.49 -18.62
C VAL A 340 2.90 24.97 -20.06
N GLN A 341 1.81 25.31 -20.74
CA GLN A 341 1.85 25.70 -22.15
C GLN A 341 2.65 27.01 -22.37
N PRO A 342 3.46 27.07 -23.44
CA PRO A 342 4.15 28.31 -23.81
C PRO A 342 3.14 29.37 -24.28
N GLY A 343 3.44 30.64 -23.96
CA GLY A 343 2.63 31.76 -24.46
C GLY A 343 2.80 32.00 -25.96
N PRO A 344 2.07 32.98 -26.53
CA PRO A 344 2.08 33.25 -27.98
C PRO A 344 3.45 33.56 -28.58
N ARG A 345 4.40 34.03 -27.76
CA ARG A 345 5.80 34.33 -28.16
C ARG A 345 6.77 33.19 -27.84
N GLY A 346 6.28 31.99 -27.52
CA GLY A 346 7.08 30.80 -27.23
C GLY A 346 7.70 30.74 -25.83
N ALA A 347 7.46 31.73 -24.97
CA ALA A 347 7.99 31.74 -23.61
C ALA A 347 7.14 30.87 -22.66
N TYR A 348 7.80 29.98 -21.91
CA TYR A 348 7.14 29.16 -20.89
C TYR A 348 6.81 29.97 -19.62
N PRO A 349 5.78 29.57 -18.86
CA PRO A 349 5.40 30.24 -17.61
C PRO A 349 6.53 30.25 -16.57
N ARG A 350 6.69 31.36 -15.85
CA ARG A 350 7.73 31.56 -14.83
C ARG A 350 7.25 31.30 -13.39
N ARG A 351 6.17 30.53 -13.25
CA ARG A 351 5.47 30.21 -12.00
C ARG A 351 5.13 28.72 -11.99
N SER A 352 4.72 28.18 -10.84
CA SER A 352 4.19 26.82 -10.77
C SER A 352 2.97 26.66 -11.70
N PRO A 353 2.77 25.46 -12.29
CA PRO A 353 1.73 25.26 -13.30
C PRO A 353 0.31 25.37 -12.73
N LEU A 354 0.11 25.02 -11.46
CA LEU A 354 -1.15 25.10 -10.75
C LEU A 354 -0.97 25.64 -9.32
N PRO A 355 -2.00 26.24 -8.70
CA PRO A 355 -1.93 26.77 -7.34
C PRO A 355 -1.60 25.74 -6.25
N GLU A 356 -2.05 24.51 -6.41
CA GLU A 356 -1.85 23.40 -5.47
C GLU A 356 -0.49 22.71 -5.61
N LEU A 357 0.33 23.11 -6.59
CA LEU A 357 1.65 22.56 -6.87
C LEU A 357 2.73 23.64 -6.74
N THR A 358 3.94 23.22 -6.40
CA THR A 358 5.12 24.08 -6.44
C THR A 358 6.35 23.34 -6.93
N TRP A 359 7.23 24.07 -7.61
CA TRP A 359 8.55 23.57 -7.97
C TRP A 359 9.49 23.70 -6.76
N HIS A 360 10.01 22.56 -6.33
CA HIS A 360 10.97 22.39 -5.26
C HIS A 360 12.38 22.21 -5.82
N HIS A 361 13.35 22.91 -5.24
CA HIS A 361 14.78 22.72 -5.53
C HIS A 361 15.34 21.63 -4.62
N GLU A 362 15.75 20.50 -5.20
CA GLU A 362 16.33 19.39 -4.44
C GLU A 362 17.66 19.82 -3.79
N ALA A 363 17.68 19.82 -2.45
CA ALA A 363 18.79 20.39 -1.69
C ALA A 363 20.10 19.61 -1.85
N SER A 364 20.01 18.30 -2.13
CA SER A 364 21.16 17.39 -2.26
C SER A 364 21.71 17.29 -3.69
N GLN A 365 20.97 17.71 -4.70
CA GLN A 365 21.33 17.55 -6.12
C GLN A 365 21.13 18.85 -6.92
N PRO A 366 22.21 19.60 -7.21
CA PRO A 366 22.13 20.81 -8.03
C PRO A 366 21.48 20.58 -9.40
N GLY A 367 20.55 21.47 -9.75
CA GLY A 367 19.81 21.42 -10.99
C GLY A 367 18.61 20.47 -11.01
N VAL A 368 18.34 19.70 -9.96
CA VAL A 368 17.16 18.80 -9.90
C VAL A 368 15.94 19.50 -9.32
N MET A 369 14.95 19.75 -10.19
CA MET A 369 13.67 20.39 -9.87
C MET A 369 12.59 19.31 -9.73
N GLN A 370 11.82 19.38 -8.64
CA GLN A 370 10.72 18.44 -8.38
C GLN A 370 9.40 19.20 -8.26
N LEU A 371 8.36 18.75 -8.96
CA LEU A 371 7.02 19.30 -8.84
C LEU A 371 6.28 18.58 -7.71
N VAL A 372 5.93 19.31 -6.65
CA VAL A 372 5.39 18.74 -5.40
C VAL A 372 4.10 19.46 -4.99
N PRO A 373 3.19 18.83 -4.23
CA PRO A 373 2.05 19.53 -3.62
C PRO A 373 2.49 20.68 -2.71
N ILE A 374 1.93 21.87 -2.92
CA ILE A 374 2.31 23.07 -2.14
C ILE A 374 2.00 22.90 -0.65
N LYS A 375 0.93 22.17 -0.33
CA LYS A 375 0.56 21.85 1.06
C LYS A 375 1.65 21.05 1.77
N GLN A 376 2.32 20.13 1.07
CA GLN A 376 3.47 19.41 1.63
C GLN A 376 4.69 20.30 1.74
N HIS A 377 4.96 21.09 0.71
CA HIS A 377 6.09 22.01 0.71
C HIS A 377 6.04 23.04 1.85
N GLN A 378 4.84 23.43 2.27
CA GLN A 378 4.61 24.39 3.35
C GLN A 378 4.25 23.73 4.69
N ALA A 379 4.10 22.40 4.72
CA ALA A 379 3.70 21.70 5.93
C ALA A 379 4.80 21.82 6.99
N PRO A 380 4.49 22.23 8.22
CA PRO A 380 5.47 22.34 9.29
C PRO A 380 5.99 20.98 9.74
N GLY A 381 7.18 20.96 10.34
CA GLY A 381 7.78 19.77 10.94
C GLY A 381 8.69 19.00 9.98
N VAL A 382 8.64 17.66 10.05
CA VAL A 382 9.67 16.79 9.45
C VAL A 382 9.73 16.89 7.92
N VAL A 383 8.59 17.09 7.23
CA VAL A 383 8.58 17.38 5.78
C VAL A 383 9.39 18.65 5.49
N GLN A 384 9.14 19.71 6.26
CA GLN A 384 9.79 21.00 6.05
C GLN A 384 11.29 20.89 6.28
N ASP A 385 11.71 20.19 7.33
CA ASP A 385 13.12 19.97 7.65
C ASP A 385 13.82 19.13 6.57
N PHE A 386 13.10 18.20 5.92
CA PHE A 386 13.63 17.38 4.83
C PHE A 386 13.76 18.17 3.53
N LEU A 387 12.73 18.93 3.15
CA LEU A 387 12.75 19.81 1.96
C LEU A 387 13.71 20.99 2.14
N HIS A 388 13.89 21.47 3.37
CA HIS A 388 14.69 22.64 3.70
C HIS A 388 15.69 22.33 4.82
N PRO A 389 16.67 21.43 4.57
CA PRO A 389 17.62 21.03 5.59
C PRO A 389 18.42 22.23 6.10
N GLY A 390 18.37 22.44 7.43
CA GLY A 390 19.00 23.60 8.07
C GLY A 390 18.24 24.92 7.90
N GLY A 391 16.94 24.87 7.56
CA GLY A 391 16.08 26.04 7.40
C GLY A 391 16.34 26.84 6.12
N LYS A 392 17.15 26.30 5.21
CA LYS A 392 17.45 26.90 3.91
C LYS A 392 16.89 26.01 2.81
N GLY A 393 16.09 26.58 1.91
CA GLY A 393 15.58 25.83 0.76
C GLY A 393 16.67 25.57 -0.28
N GLY A 394 16.53 24.54 -1.11
CA GLY A 394 17.55 24.15 -2.09
C GLY A 394 17.98 25.28 -3.03
N MET A 395 17.13 26.30 -3.23
CA MET A 395 17.48 27.53 -3.94
C MET A 395 18.72 28.25 -3.37
N SER A 396 18.95 28.19 -2.05
CA SER A 396 20.14 28.81 -1.45
C SER A 396 21.44 28.08 -1.76
N ASN A 397 21.33 26.83 -2.21
CA ASN A 397 22.47 25.97 -2.54
C ASN A 397 22.81 26.05 -4.04
N TRP A 398 22.00 26.76 -4.84
CA TRP A 398 22.02 26.74 -6.29
C TRP A 398 22.46 28.04 -6.92
#